data_AF-A0AAV4BXM2-F1
#
_entry.id   AF-A0AAV4BXM2-F1
#
_cell.length_a   1.000
_cell.length_b   1.000
_cell.length_c   1.000
_cell.angle_alpha   90.00
_cell.angle_beta   90.00
_cell.angle_gamma   90.00
#
_symmetry.space_group_name_H-M   'P 1'
#
loop_
_entity.id
_entity.type
_entity.pdbx_description
1 polymer ?
#
loop_
_entity_poly.entity_id
_entity_poly.type
_entity_poly.pdbx_seq_one_letter_code
_entity_poly.pdbx_strand_id
1 'polypeptide(L)'
;MMSWCPVSDRVIVAKLVAKPLNLGIIQVYAPTSDSEDVEVEKFYEEIEKAKGYLKYQDIIIVVGDFNAKVRDERVEDDVGPSGIGTVTV
;
A
#
# COMPACT_ATOMS: atom_id res chain seq x y z
N MET A 1 -21.97 -5.31 -8.73
CA MET A 1 -21.17 -4.73 -9.83
C MET A 1 -19.83 -4.29 -9.27
N MET A 2 -18.75 -4.43 -10.04
CA MET A 2 -17.40 -4.03 -9.65
C MET A 2 -17.06 -2.69 -10.33
N SER A 3 -16.45 -1.76 -9.61
CA SER A 3 -15.97 -0.48 -10.15
C SER A 3 -14.53 -0.24 -9.72
N TRP A 4 -13.76 0.50 -10.50
CA TRP A 4 -12.37 0.85 -10.15
C TRP A 4 -12.07 2.29 -10.59
N CYS A 5 -11.11 2.92 -9.90
CA CYS A 5 -10.68 4.30 -10.13
C CYS A 5 -9.16 4.38 -9.91
N PRO A 6 -8.35 4.72 -10.93
CA PRO A 6 -6.94 5.00 -10.75
C PRO A 6 -6.80 6.36 -10.05
N VAL A 7 -6.03 6.41 -8.96
CA VAL A 7 -5.75 7.64 -8.21
C VAL A 7 -4.44 8.26 -8.69
N SER A 8 -3.46 7.43 -9.00
CA SER A 8 -2.17 7.79 -9.60
C SER A 8 -1.58 6.61 -10.38
N ASP A 9 -0.38 6.79 -10.95
CA ASP A 9 0.38 5.68 -11.56
C ASP A 9 0.74 4.57 -10.56
N ARG A 10 0.67 4.87 -9.25
CA ARG A 10 1.08 3.99 -8.15
C ARG A 10 -0.07 3.52 -7.26
N VAL A 11 -1.27 4.09 -7.41
CA VAL A 11 -2.41 3.77 -6.54
C VAL A 11 -3.68 3.62 -7.37
N ILE A 12 -4.35 2.47 -7.22
CA ILE A 12 -5.66 2.20 -7.80
C ILE A 12 -6.62 1.70 -6.72
N VAL A 13 -7.86 2.19 -6.77
CA VAL A 13 -8.94 1.71 -5.93
C VAL A 13 -9.88 0.83 -6.75
N ALA A 14 -10.27 -0.31 -6.19
CA ALA A 14 -11.33 -1.16 -6.71
C ALA A 14 -12.40 -1.35 -5.63
N LYS A 15 -13.66 -1.34 -6.03
CA LYS A 15 -14.81 -1.55 -5.17
C LYS A 15 -15.61 -2.74 -5.69
N LEU A 16 -15.77 -3.73 -4.82
CA LEU A 16 -16.56 -4.93 -5.07
C LEU A 16 -17.81 -4.87 -4.19
N VAL A 17 -18.97 -4.86 -4.84
CA VAL A 17 -20.26 -4.98 -4.13
C VAL A 17 -20.44 -6.43 -3.71
N ALA A 18 -20.41 -6.68 -2.40
CA ALA A 18 -20.55 -7.99 -1.79
C ALA A 18 -21.54 -7.93 -0.60
N LYS A 19 -21.90 -9.10 -0.05
CA LYS A 19 -22.73 -9.23 1.15
C LYS A 19 -21.93 -9.96 2.23
N PRO A 20 -22.02 -9.57 3.51
CA PRO A 20 -22.90 -8.52 4.05
C PRO A 20 -22.40 -7.08 3.85
N LEU A 21 -21.12 -6.88 3.55
CA LEU A 21 -20.49 -5.57 3.35
C LEU A 21 -19.80 -5.52 1.98
N ASN A 22 -19.64 -4.31 1.42
CA ASN A 22 -18.81 -4.15 0.24
C ASN A 22 -17.33 -4.23 0.62
N LEU A 23 -16.51 -4.57 -0.36
CA LEU A 23 -15.07 -4.65 -0.23
C LEU A 23 -14.44 -3.55 -1.07
N GLY A 24 -13.59 -2.74 -0.44
CA GLY A 24 -12.68 -1.80 -1.10
C GLY A 24 -11.28 -2.37 -1.10
N ILE A 25 -10.65 -2.45 -2.27
CA ILE A 25 -9.27 -2.86 -2.44
C ILE A 25 -8.50 -1.64 -2.90
N ILE A 26 -7.49 -1.23 -2.13
CA ILE A 26 -6.53 -0.21 -2.53
C ILE A 26 -5.27 -0.97 -2.93
N GLN A 27 -5.00 -1.06 -4.23
CA GLN A 27 -3.72 -1.58 -4.68
C GLN A 27 -2.71 -0.43 -4.68
N VAL A 28 -1.53 -0.68 -4.12
CA VAL A 28 -0.42 0.26 -4.12
C VAL A 28 0.85 -0.32 -4.74
N TYR A 29 1.65 0.55 -5.34
CA TYR A 29 3.03 0.30 -5.74
C TYR A 29 3.91 1.40 -5.13
N ALA A 30 4.57 1.09 -4.01
CA ALA A 30 5.33 2.08 -3.27
C ALA A 30 6.58 2.56 -4.02
N PRO A 31 7.01 3.80 -3.77
CA PRO A 31 8.33 4.28 -4.16
C PRO A 31 9.44 3.32 -3.73
N THR A 32 10.52 3.29 -4.48
CA THR A 32 11.73 2.57 -4.08
C THR A 32 12.36 3.25 -2.87
N SER A 33 13.17 2.54 -2.09
CA SER A 33 13.82 3.13 -0.91
C SER A 33 14.82 4.26 -1.22
N ASP A 34 15.19 4.41 -2.49
CA ASP A 34 16.08 5.48 -2.96
C ASP A 34 15.29 6.68 -3.51
N SER A 35 13.95 6.66 -3.41
CA SER A 35 13.08 7.79 -3.76
C SER A 35 13.22 8.93 -2.76
N GLU A 36 12.99 10.16 -3.23
CA GLU A 36 12.99 11.35 -2.38
C GLU A 36 11.85 11.30 -1.35
N ASP A 37 12.07 11.86 -0.16
CA ASP A 37 11.05 11.93 0.90
C ASP A 37 9.74 12.56 0.41
N VAL A 38 9.83 13.53 -0.51
CA VAL A 38 8.68 14.18 -1.13
C VAL A 38 7.83 13.21 -1.96
N GLU A 39 8.46 12.25 -2.66
CA GLU A 39 7.74 11.21 -3.39
C GLU A 39 7.04 10.23 -2.43
N VAL A 40 7.69 9.94 -1.30
CA VAL A 40 7.15 9.07 -0.25
C VAL A 40 5.94 9.73 0.43
N GLU A 41 6.05 11.00 0.80
CA GLU A 41 4.94 11.78 1.35
C GLU A 41 3.76 11.83 0.38
N LYS A 42 4.02 12.16 -0.89
CA LYS A 42 3.01 12.18 -1.95
C LYS A 42 2.30 10.83 -2.10
N PHE A 43 3.05 9.73 -2.03
CA PHE A 43 2.49 8.39 -2.09
C PHE A 43 1.52 8.11 -0.93
N TYR A 44 1.88 8.50 0.31
CA TYR A 44 0.96 8.36 1.46
C TYR A 44 -0.28 9.25 1.33
N GLU A 45 -0.16 10.47 0.79
CA GLU A 45 -1.31 11.31 0.48
C GLU A 45 -2.24 10.68 -0.57
N GLU A 46 -1.69 10.01 -1.58
CA GLU A 46 -2.47 9.31 -2.62
C GLU A 46 -3.26 8.14 -2.02
N ILE A 47 -2.70 7.42 -1.05
CA ILE A 47 -3.42 6.36 -0.32
C ILE A 47 -4.58 6.95 0.50
N GLU A 48 -4.37 8.07 1.19
CA GLU A 48 -5.45 8.73 1.93
C GLU A 48 -6.56 9.24 0.99
N LYS A 49 -6.19 9.81 -0.17
CA LYS A 49 -7.16 10.15 -1.22
C LYS A 49 -7.92 8.92 -1.70
N ALA A 50 -7.24 7.79 -1.92
CA ALA A 50 -7.86 6.52 -2.32
C ALA A 50 -8.90 6.02 -1.30
N LYS A 51 -8.59 6.12 0.00
CA LYS A 51 -9.53 5.78 1.09
C LYS A 51 -10.79 6.65 1.05
N GLY A 52 -10.68 7.91 0.64
CA GLY A 52 -11.81 8.82 0.47
C GLY A 52 -12.87 8.38 -0.54
N TYR A 53 -12.53 7.50 -1.48
CA TYR A 53 -13.48 6.91 -2.45
C TYR A 53 -14.30 5.73 -1.88
N LEU A 54 -13.93 5.24 -0.69
CA LEU A 54 -14.56 4.10 -0.03
C LEU A 54 -15.46 4.59 1.12
N LYS A 55 -16.49 3.81 1.46
CA LYS A 55 -17.34 4.14 2.61
C LYS A 55 -16.70 3.60 3.88
N TYR A 56 -16.92 4.28 5.00
CA TYR A 56 -16.43 3.85 6.32
C TYR A 56 -16.87 2.42 6.71
N GLN A 57 -18.03 1.97 6.22
CA GLN A 57 -18.57 0.63 6.49
C GLN A 57 -18.04 -0.44 5.53
N ASP A 58 -17.35 -0.05 4.45
CA ASP A 58 -16.76 -1.02 3.53
C ASP A 58 -15.56 -1.68 4.22
N ILE A 59 -15.33 -2.97 3.97
CA ILE A 59 -14.10 -3.63 4.37
C ILE A 59 -12.99 -3.08 3.47
N ILE A 60 -11.93 -2.50 4.03
CA ILE A 60 -10.83 -1.93 3.26
C ILE A 60 -9.61 -2.85 3.37
N ILE A 61 -9.11 -3.29 2.22
CA ILE A 61 -7.87 -4.05 2.09
C ILE A 61 -6.88 -3.19 1.31
N VAL A 62 -5.74 -2.88 1.92
CA VAL A 62 -4.60 -2.24 1.24
C VAL A 62 -3.59 -3.32 0.92
N VAL A 63 -3.29 -3.52 -0.37
CA VAL A 63 -2.44 -4.59 -0.87
C VAL A 63 -1.54 -4.08 -1.98
N GLY A 64 -0.46 -4.79 -2.27
CA GLY A 64 0.40 -4.48 -3.39
C GLY A 64 1.86 -4.57 -3.02
N ASP A 65 2.69 -3.92 -3.81
CA ASP A 65 4.13 -3.90 -3.59
C ASP A 65 4.47 -2.67 -2.75
N PHE A 66 4.96 -2.89 -1.53
CA PHE A 66 5.37 -1.82 -0.65
C PHE A 66 6.85 -1.45 -0.80
N ASN A 67 7.63 -2.14 -1.66
CA ASN A 67 9.04 -1.84 -1.94
C ASN A 67 9.87 -1.47 -0.68
N ALA A 68 9.55 -2.09 0.45
CA ALA A 68 10.14 -1.75 1.73
C ALA A 68 11.51 -2.42 1.88
N LYS A 69 12.58 -1.62 2.04
CA LYS A 69 13.83 -2.14 2.62
C LYS A 69 13.58 -2.37 4.11
N VAL A 70 13.53 -3.63 4.54
CA VAL A 70 13.63 -3.97 5.96
C VAL A 70 15.04 -3.59 6.40
N ARG A 71 15.18 -2.67 7.37
CA ARG A 71 16.50 -2.28 7.93
C ARG A 71 17.25 -3.54 8.38
N ASP A 72 18.57 -3.50 8.23
CA ASP A 72 19.50 -4.53 8.71
C ASP A 72 19.64 -4.56 10.26
N GLU A 73 18.81 -3.80 10.98
CA GLU A 73 18.68 -3.93 12.42
C GLU A 73 17.66 -5.02 12.73
N ARG A 74 18.14 -6.11 13.32
CA ARG A 74 17.30 -7.02 14.10
C ARG A 74 16.59 -6.20 15.17
N VAL A 75 15.32 -5.93 14.97
CA VAL A 75 14.38 -5.89 16.08
C VAL A 75 14.21 -7.36 16.46
N GLU A 76 14.77 -7.76 17.60
CA GLU A 76 14.54 -9.10 18.14
C GLU A 76 13.03 -9.23 18.39
N ASP A 77 12.31 -9.76 17.40
CA ASP A 77 11.10 -10.62 17.53
C ASP A 77 10.22 -10.68 16.26
N ASP A 78 10.45 -9.86 15.22
CA ASP A 78 9.42 -9.68 14.17
C ASP A 78 9.65 -10.29 12.77
N VAL A 79 10.86 -10.78 12.40
CA VAL A 79 11.10 -11.24 10.99
C VAL A 79 11.93 -12.52 10.88
N GLY A 80 11.44 -13.46 10.05
CA GLY A 80 12.07 -14.75 9.75
C GLY A 80 13.24 -14.70 8.74
N PRO A 81 13.98 -15.81 8.60
CA PRO A 81 15.36 -15.86 8.09
C PRO A 81 15.59 -15.58 6.60
N SER A 82 14.59 -15.15 5.83
CA SER A 82 14.71 -14.94 4.37
C SER A 82 14.38 -13.51 3.91
N GLY A 83 14.37 -12.55 4.83
CA GLY A 83 14.00 -11.15 4.56
C GLY A 83 15.16 -10.16 4.39
N ILE A 84 16.39 -10.60 4.11
CA ILE A 84 17.58 -9.73 4.18
C ILE A 84 18.16 -9.50 2.79
N GLY A 85 17.87 -8.33 2.21
CA GLY A 85 18.55 -7.82 1.01
C GLY A 85 19.72 -6.92 1.41
N THR A 86 20.93 -7.25 0.98
CA THR A 86 22.14 -6.50 1.31
C THR A 86 22.18 -5.19 0.51
N VAL A 87 22.31 -4.06 1.19
CA VAL A 87 22.69 -2.78 0.55
C VAL A 87 24.13 -2.49 0.94
N THR A 88 25.02 -2.49 -0.05
CA THR A 88 26.38 -1.97 0.11
C THR A 88 26.34 -0.46 -0.07
N VAL A 89 27.04 0.20 0.85
CA VAL A 89 27.16 1.64 1.14
C VAL A 89 27.35 2.53 -0.08
#